data_AF-A0A329LLU0-F1
#
_entry.id   AF-A0A329LLU0-F1
#
_cell.length_a   1.000
_cell.length_b   1.000
_cell.length_c   1.000
_cell.angle_alpha   90.00
_cell.angle_beta   90.00
_cell.angle_gamma   90.00
#
_symmetry.space_group_name_H-M   'P 1'
#
loop_
_entity.id
_entity.type
_entity.pdbx_description
1 polymer ?
#
loop_
_entity_poly.entity_id
_entity_poly.type
_entity_poly.pdbx_seq_one_letter_code
_entity_poly.pdbx_strand_id
1 'polypeptide(L)'
;MAPRKRKNGRAAAEAAYANLLKDNTALVGDVGETWDAYVAQLHDAAAARERYEEARAAAVKGGAVTNDQLDQMGYKKTAKLPTPPPRTPAGHTSQSSPGSKPDAPAGRPEPSSDSHTNGVSAEPALASVGAANRGEY
;
A
#
# COMPACT_ATOMS: atom_id res chain seq x y z
N MET A 1 -10.48 -28.22 45.05
CA MET A 1 -11.19 -28.29 43.75
C MET A 1 -10.89 -27.03 42.95
N ALA A 2 -9.83 -27.04 42.14
CA ALA A 2 -9.72 -26.12 41.01
C ALA A 2 -9.90 -27.00 39.78
N PRO A 3 -10.83 -26.70 38.87
CA PRO A 3 -10.53 -25.70 37.84
C PRO A 3 -11.76 -24.98 37.25
N ARG A 4 -11.57 -23.78 36.68
CA ARG A 4 -12.25 -23.30 35.44
C ARG A 4 -11.91 -21.83 35.12
N LYS A 5 -10.64 -21.56 34.81
CA LYS A 5 -10.24 -20.35 34.07
C LYS A 5 -10.17 -20.68 32.57
N ARG A 6 -11.31 -20.70 31.88
CA ARG A 6 -11.38 -20.83 30.40
C ARG A 6 -12.63 -20.11 29.84
N LYS A 7 -12.84 -18.84 30.18
CA LYS A 7 -13.86 -18.01 29.50
C LYS A 7 -13.28 -16.76 28.81
N ASN A 8 -12.02 -16.42 29.05
CA ASN A 8 -11.43 -15.17 28.56
C ASN A 8 -10.52 -15.37 27.33
N GLY A 9 -10.21 -16.61 26.94
CA GLY A 9 -9.23 -16.87 25.87
C GLY A 9 -9.65 -16.38 24.50
N ARG A 10 -10.95 -16.47 24.18
CA ARG A 10 -11.49 -16.02 22.89
C ARG A 10 -11.55 -14.50 22.79
N ALA A 11 -12.10 -13.82 23.80
CA ALA A 11 -12.14 -12.36 23.84
C ALA A 11 -10.73 -11.74 23.94
N ALA A 12 -9.79 -12.38 24.65
CA ALA A 12 -8.39 -11.94 24.69
C ALA A 12 -7.68 -12.13 23.34
N ALA A 13 -7.98 -13.23 22.62
CA ALA A 13 -7.43 -13.46 21.28
C ALA A 13 -8.02 -12.48 20.25
N GLU A 14 -9.32 -12.19 20.31
CA GLU A 14 -9.99 -11.20 19.46
C GLU A 14 -9.44 -9.78 19.73
N ALA A 15 -9.19 -9.42 20.99
CA ALA A 15 -8.55 -8.15 21.35
C ALA A 15 -7.08 -8.07 20.89
N ALA A 16 -6.31 -9.14 21.02
CA ALA A 16 -4.93 -9.21 20.53
C ALA A 16 -4.88 -9.08 19.00
N TYR A 17 -5.82 -9.71 18.28
CA TYR A 17 -5.93 -9.56 16.83
C TYR A 17 -6.32 -8.13 16.42
N ALA A 18 -7.26 -7.49 17.12
CA ALA A 18 -7.62 -6.10 16.86
C ALA A 18 -6.44 -5.13 17.05
N ASN A 19 -5.64 -5.34 18.10
CA ASN A 19 -4.42 -4.56 18.33
C ASN A 19 -3.37 -4.81 17.23
N LEU A 20 -3.13 -6.07 16.88
CA LEU A 20 -2.22 -6.43 15.78
C LEU A 20 -2.64 -5.78 14.45
N LEU A 21 -3.94 -5.80 14.14
CA LEU A 21 -4.46 -5.21 12.92
C LEU A 21 -4.26 -3.68 12.93
N LYS A 22 -4.54 -3.03 14.06
CA LYS A 22 -4.32 -1.59 14.24
C LYS A 22 -2.86 -1.21 14.06
N ASP A 23 -1.95 -1.94 14.70
CA ASP A 23 -0.51 -1.69 14.63
C ASP A 23 0.00 -1.91 13.20
N ASN A 24 -0.45 -2.97 12.53
CA ASN A 24 -0.11 -3.23 11.12
C ASN A 24 -0.64 -2.13 10.18
N THR A 25 -1.86 -1.63 10.41
CA THR A 25 -2.42 -0.53 9.61
C THR A 25 -1.61 0.76 9.81
N ALA A 26 -1.20 1.07 11.03
CA ALA A 26 -0.34 2.22 11.31
C ALA A 26 1.01 2.10 10.60
N LEU A 27 1.70 0.96 10.74
CA LEU A 27 3.00 0.72 10.10
C LEU A 27 2.93 0.83 8.57
N VAL A 28 1.88 0.30 7.93
CA VAL A 28 1.72 0.41 6.48
C VAL A 28 1.43 1.84 6.05
N GLY A 29 0.71 2.62 6.88
CA GLY A 29 0.53 4.06 6.68
C GLY A 29 1.87 4.81 6.69
N ASP A 30 2.70 4.53 7.69
CA ASP A 30 4.02 5.18 7.87
C ASP A 30 4.98 4.88 6.70
N VAL A 31 4.90 3.70 6.09
CA VAL A 31 5.70 3.35 4.90
C VAL A 31 5.36 4.25 3.70
N GLY A 32 4.10 4.61 3.52
CA GLY A 32 3.69 5.54 2.47
C GLY A 32 4.28 6.93 2.68
N GLU A 33 4.09 7.49 3.88
CA GLU A 33 4.57 8.83 4.22
C GLU A 33 6.11 8.94 4.15
N THR A 34 6.82 7.95 4.69
CA THR A 34 8.29 7.92 4.63
C THR A 34 8.82 7.75 3.21
N TRP A 35 8.12 7.01 2.36
CA TRP A 35 8.44 6.92 0.93
C TRP A 35 8.29 8.28 0.23
N ASP A 36 7.18 8.97 0.46
CA ASP A 36 6.92 10.26 -0.18
C ASP A 36 7.93 11.32 0.29
N ALA A 37 8.27 11.32 1.59
CA ALA A 37 9.34 12.16 2.13
C ALA A 37 10.71 11.87 1.51
N TYR A 38 11.04 10.59 1.33
CA TYR A 38 12.28 10.18 0.66
C TYR A 38 12.34 10.66 -0.80
N VAL A 39 11.26 10.50 -1.56
CA VAL A 39 11.18 10.97 -2.95
C VAL A 39 11.30 12.49 -3.04
N ALA A 40 10.63 13.22 -2.15
CA ALA A 40 10.74 14.67 -2.07
C ALA A 40 12.19 15.13 -1.82
N GLN A 41 12.87 14.52 -0.84
CA GLN A 41 14.27 14.81 -0.54
C GLN A 41 15.21 14.49 -1.71
N LEU A 42 14.96 13.40 -2.47
CA LEU A 42 15.74 13.10 -3.66
C LEU A 42 15.57 14.16 -4.75
N HIS A 43 14.35 14.66 -4.95
CA HIS A 43 14.07 15.70 -5.92
C HIS A 43 14.75 17.02 -5.53
N ASP A 44 14.64 17.41 -4.26
CA ASP A 44 15.29 18.62 -3.74
C ASP A 44 16.82 18.52 -3.82
N ALA A 45 17.38 17.35 -3.51
CA ALA A 45 18.79 17.08 -3.67
C ALA A 45 19.23 17.16 -5.14
N ALA A 46 18.39 16.69 -6.09
CA ALA A 46 18.68 16.80 -7.52
C ALA A 46 18.74 18.25 -7.99
N ALA A 47 17.79 19.09 -7.56
CA ALA A 47 17.79 20.52 -7.87
C ALA A 47 18.95 21.27 -7.21
N ALA A 48 19.31 20.91 -5.96
CA ALA A 48 20.48 21.48 -5.29
C ALA A 48 21.79 21.11 -6.01
N ARG A 49 21.91 19.85 -6.44
CA ARG A 49 23.05 19.37 -7.22
C ARG A 49 23.22 20.12 -8.53
N GLU A 50 22.15 20.31 -9.28
CA GLU A 50 22.19 21.05 -10.55
C GLU A 50 22.71 22.47 -10.37
N ARG A 51 22.18 23.21 -9.38
CA ARG A 51 22.63 24.56 -9.05
C ARG A 51 24.10 24.61 -8.64
N TYR A 52 24.58 23.61 -7.89
CA TYR A 52 25.98 23.51 -7.53
C TYR A 52 26.88 23.30 -8.76
N GLU A 53 26.53 22.36 -9.64
CA GLU A 53 27.31 22.09 -10.86
C GLU A 53 27.29 23.28 -11.82
N GLU A 54 26.16 23.98 -11.93
CA GLU A 54 26.05 25.21 -12.72
C GLU A 54 26.95 26.31 -12.15
N ALA A 55 26.94 26.54 -10.83
CA ALA A 55 27.82 27.50 -10.18
C ALA A 55 29.30 27.15 -10.37
N ARG A 56 29.65 25.85 -10.26
CA ARG A 56 31.02 25.36 -10.51
C ARG A 56 31.43 25.63 -11.95
N ALA A 57 30.57 25.33 -12.92
CA ALA A 57 30.83 25.59 -14.33
C ALA A 57 30.92 27.09 -14.64
N ALA A 58 30.07 27.92 -14.04
CA ALA A 58 30.08 29.37 -14.22
C ALA A 58 31.36 30.00 -13.66
N ALA A 59 31.82 29.57 -12.48
CA ALA A 59 33.05 30.04 -11.88
C ALA A 59 34.30 29.70 -12.72
N VAL A 60 34.34 28.50 -13.30
CA VAL A 60 35.40 28.08 -14.22
C VAL A 60 35.33 28.83 -15.54
N LYS A 61 34.12 28.97 -16.12
CA LYS A 61 33.90 29.69 -17.37
C LYS A 61 34.23 31.18 -17.25
N GLY A 62 33.95 31.78 -16.10
CA GLY A 62 34.30 33.17 -15.78
C GLY A 62 35.78 33.39 -15.46
N GLY A 63 36.58 32.32 -15.40
CA GLY A 63 38.01 32.39 -15.09
C GLY A 63 38.32 32.79 -13.64
N ALA A 64 37.33 32.74 -12.74
CA ALA A 64 37.52 33.09 -11.33
C ALA A 64 38.34 32.03 -10.59
N VAL A 65 38.17 30.76 -10.96
CA VAL A 65 38.88 29.61 -10.40
C VAL A 65 39.07 28.54 -11.48
N THR A 66 40.14 27.74 -11.38
CA THR A 66 40.32 26.54 -12.22
C THR A 66 39.62 25.32 -11.60
N ASN A 67 39.41 24.27 -12.39
CA ASN A 67 38.87 23.01 -11.88
C ASN A 67 39.75 22.41 -10.77
N ASP A 68 41.08 22.49 -10.91
CA ASP A 68 42.01 21.93 -9.92
C ASP A 68 41.95 22.70 -8.58
N GLN A 69 41.81 24.03 -8.64
CA GLN A 69 41.60 24.85 -7.44
C GLN A 69 40.30 24.49 -6.70
N LEU A 70 39.21 24.29 -7.44
CA LEU A 70 37.94 23.84 -6.85
C LEU A 70 38.08 22.45 -6.21
N ASP A 71 38.80 21.55 -6.86
CA ASP A 71 39.01 20.18 -6.34
C ASP A 71 39.92 20.18 -5.10
N GLN A 72 40.94 21.05 -5.04
CA GLN A 72 41.77 21.28 -3.86
C GLN A 72 41.00 21.89 -2.69
N MET A 73 40.02 22.76 -2.97
CA MET A 73 39.10 23.29 -1.95
C MET A 73 38.03 22.28 -1.50
N GLY A 74 37.96 21.10 -2.13
CA GLY A 74 36.99 20.06 -1.81
C GLY A 74 35.66 20.15 -2.58
N TYR A 75 35.50 21.14 -3.46
CA TYR A 75 34.34 21.32 -4.34
C TYR A 75 34.45 20.44 -5.58
N LYS A 76 34.42 19.13 -5.35
CA LYS A 76 34.47 18.11 -6.40
C LYS A 76 33.16 18.02 -7.17
N LYS A 77 33.23 17.48 -8.37
CA LYS A 77 32.04 17.10 -9.14
C LYS A 77 31.20 16.07 -8.40
N THR A 78 29.90 16.23 -8.50
CA THR A 78 28.90 15.37 -7.86
C THR A 78 28.44 14.24 -8.78
N ALA A 79 28.32 13.04 -8.22
CA ALA A 79 27.70 11.92 -8.91
C ALA A 79 26.20 12.17 -9.12
N LYS A 80 25.63 11.57 -10.16
CA LYS A 80 24.20 11.66 -10.43
C LYS A 80 23.42 10.93 -9.34
N LEU A 81 22.39 11.57 -8.80
CA LEU A 81 21.53 10.98 -7.79
C LEU A 81 20.70 9.84 -8.40
N PRO A 82 20.38 8.80 -7.60
CA PRO A 82 19.52 7.72 -8.05
C PRO A 82 18.10 8.24 -8.30
N THR A 83 17.49 7.78 -9.39
CA THR A 83 16.09 8.06 -9.68
C THR A 83 15.21 7.11 -8.88
N PRO A 84 14.23 7.60 -8.12
CA PRO A 84 13.31 6.72 -7.41
C PRO A 84 12.47 5.90 -8.41
N PRO A 85 12.15 4.64 -8.10
CA PRO A 85 11.32 3.81 -8.96
C PRO A 85 9.93 4.43 -9.17
N PRO A 86 9.35 4.33 -10.38
CA PRO A 86 8.03 4.88 -10.66
C PRO A 86 6.97 4.13 -9.85
N ARG A 87 6.06 4.87 -9.20
CA ARG A 87 4.84 4.30 -8.61
C ARG A 87 3.66 4.59 -9.51
N THR A 88 2.87 3.56 -9.81
CA THR A 88 1.48 3.76 -10.20
C THR A 88 0.74 4.30 -8.98
N PRO A 89 0.01 5.42 -9.10
CA PRO A 89 -0.86 5.85 -8.02
C PRO A 89 -1.81 4.69 -7.72
N ALA A 90 -1.95 4.33 -6.45
CA ALA A 90 -2.96 3.38 -6.03
C ALA A 90 -4.29 3.99 -6.47
N GLY A 91 -4.89 3.43 -7.53
CA GLY A 91 -6.19 3.88 -8.00
C GLY A 91 -7.11 3.89 -6.79
N HIS A 92 -7.82 5.01 -6.59
CA HIS A 92 -8.82 5.13 -5.55
C HIS A 92 -9.79 3.96 -5.71
N THR A 93 -9.57 2.88 -4.97
CA THR A 93 -10.55 1.83 -4.82
C THR A 93 -11.61 2.47 -3.93
N SER A 94 -12.50 3.24 -4.57
CA SER A 94 -13.83 3.49 -4.07
C SER A 94 -14.46 2.11 -3.89
N GLN A 95 -14.23 1.52 -2.72
CA GLN A 95 -15.11 0.48 -2.21
C GLN A 95 -16.44 1.16 -1.94
N SER A 96 -17.26 1.27 -2.98
CA SER A 96 -18.66 1.60 -2.84
C SER A 96 -19.28 0.50 -1.99
N SER A 97 -19.54 0.81 -0.72
CA SER A 97 -20.30 -0.04 0.19
C SER A 97 -21.62 -0.46 -0.47
N PRO A 98 -21.97 -1.77 -0.52
CA PRO A 98 -23.24 -2.18 -1.08
C PRO A 98 -24.38 -1.90 -0.09
N GLY A 99 -25.30 -1.03 -0.51
CA GLY A 99 -26.73 -1.13 -0.20
C GLY A 99 -27.20 -0.55 1.12
N SER A 100 -27.61 0.72 1.11
CA SER A 100 -28.73 1.18 1.92
C SER A 100 -29.92 1.38 0.99
N LYS A 101 -30.92 0.47 1.07
CA LYS A 101 -32.21 0.63 0.39
C LYS A 101 -33.01 1.75 1.08
N PRO A 102 -33.63 2.67 0.34
CA PRO A 102 -34.75 3.46 0.87
C PRO A 102 -36.07 2.74 0.60
N ASP A 103 -36.95 2.80 1.60
CA ASP A 103 -38.32 2.29 1.64
C ASP A 103 -39.18 2.67 0.42
N ALA A 104 -40.03 1.73 -0.01
CA ALA A 104 -41.16 1.98 -0.90
C ALA A 104 -42.35 2.58 -0.13
N PRO A 105 -43.33 3.21 -0.82
CA PRO A 105 -44.59 2.47 -0.97
C PRO A 105 -45.39 2.64 -2.28
N ALA A 106 -46.08 1.54 -2.63
CA ALA A 106 -47.42 1.37 -3.20
C ALA A 106 -47.83 1.93 -4.58
N GLY A 107 -48.12 1.02 -5.53
CA GLY A 107 -48.94 1.22 -6.74
C GLY A 107 -48.97 -0.01 -7.68
N ARG A 108 -50.08 -0.74 -7.70
CA ARG A 108 -50.40 -2.05 -8.36
C ARG A 108 -50.60 -1.96 -9.91
N PRO A 109 -50.94 -3.03 -10.68
CA PRO A 109 -50.25 -4.29 -11.07
C PRO A 109 -50.10 -4.56 -12.61
N GLU A 110 -49.24 -5.56 -12.95
CA GLU A 110 -49.30 -6.55 -14.07
C GLU A 110 -49.06 -6.08 -15.53
N PRO A 111 -48.79 -7.00 -16.50
CA PRO A 111 -47.73 -8.02 -16.56
C PRO A 111 -47.03 -8.03 -17.94
N SER A 112 -45.82 -8.59 -18.09
CA SER A 112 -45.38 -9.22 -19.35
C SER A 112 -44.08 -10.00 -19.19
N SER A 113 -44.22 -11.29 -19.45
CA SER A 113 -43.26 -12.27 -19.95
C SER A 113 -42.00 -11.71 -20.59
N ASP A 114 -40.82 -12.19 -20.19
CA ASP A 114 -40.21 -13.31 -20.91
C ASP A 114 -38.89 -13.75 -20.27
N SER A 115 -38.79 -15.08 -20.14
CA SER A 115 -37.59 -15.89 -20.33
C SER A 115 -36.33 -15.52 -19.54
N HIS A 116 -36.09 -16.25 -18.45
CA HIS A 116 -34.93 -17.16 -18.30
C HIS A 116 -35.10 -17.95 -16.99
N THR A 117 -35.68 -19.15 -17.08
CA THR A 117 -35.63 -20.14 -16.00
C THR A 117 -34.87 -21.37 -16.48
N ASN A 118 -33.77 -21.64 -15.77
CA ASN A 118 -33.26 -22.95 -15.40
C ASN A 118 -32.35 -22.62 -14.20
N GLY A 119 -32.81 -22.75 -12.97
CA GLY A 119 -32.86 -24.04 -12.27
C GLY A 119 -31.41 -24.48 -12.04
N VAL A 120 -30.83 -24.34 -10.85
CA VAL A 120 -31.10 -25.19 -9.69
C VAL A 120 -30.57 -24.51 -8.42
N SER A 121 -31.40 -24.48 -7.37
CA SER A 121 -30.94 -24.35 -5.98
C SER A 121 -30.53 -25.73 -5.46
N ALA A 122 -29.36 -25.85 -4.84
CA ALA A 122 -29.13 -26.76 -3.71
C ALA A 122 -27.80 -26.42 -2.99
N GLU A 123 -27.96 -25.82 -1.81
CA GLU A 123 -27.18 -25.86 -0.56
C GLU A 123 -25.64 -26.06 -0.47
N PRO A 124 -25.03 -25.57 0.64
CA PRO A 124 -23.58 -25.48 0.80
C PRO A 124 -22.98 -26.77 1.39
N ALA A 125 -21.88 -27.25 0.81
CA ALA A 125 -21.07 -28.31 1.44
C ALA A 125 -19.84 -27.71 2.12
N LEU A 126 -19.88 -27.70 3.46
CA LEU A 126 -18.72 -27.53 4.32
C LEU A 126 -17.77 -28.75 4.23
N ALA A 127 -16.49 -28.44 4.43
CA ALA A 127 -15.44 -29.29 5.01
C ALA A 127 -14.76 -30.36 4.13
N SER A 128 -13.55 -29.96 3.73
CA SER A 128 -12.33 -30.77 3.63
C SER A 128 -12.19 -31.80 4.77
N VAL A 129 -12.01 -33.07 4.40
CA VAL A 129 -11.33 -34.10 5.21
C VAL A 129 -10.38 -34.84 4.29
N GLY A 130 -9.08 -34.71 4.57
CA GLY A 130 -8.02 -35.34 3.80
C GLY A 130 -7.82 -36.83 4.09
N ALA A 131 -7.32 -37.54 3.08
CA ALA A 131 -6.47 -38.73 3.11
C ALA A 131 -6.23 -39.10 1.63
N ALA A 132 -5.06 -39.48 1.12
CA ALA A 132 -3.91 -40.08 1.77
C ALA A 132 -2.64 -39.77 0.95
N ASN A 133 -1.56 -39.45 1.66
CA ASN A 133 -0.21 -39.62 1.17
C ASN A 133 0.49 -40.54 2.17
N ARG A 134 0.85 -41.75 1.76
CA ARG A 134 2.13 -42.39 2.08
C ARG A 134 2.24 -43.75 1.40
N GLY A 135 3.21 -43.84 0.50
CA GLY A 135 3.79 -45.09 0.07
C GLY A 135 4.79 -45.64 1.10
N GLU A 136 5.35 -46.78 0.68
CA GLU A 136 6.51 -47.52 1.21
C GLU A 136 6.28 -48.28 2.52
N TYR A 137 6.21 -49.61 2.41
CA TYR A 137 7.34 -50.52 2.67
C TYR A 137 7.24 -51.76 1.76
#